data_AF-A0AAJ1AIF3-F1
#
_entry.id   AF-A0AAJ1AIF3-F1
#
_cell.length_a   1.000
_cell.length_b   1.000
_cell.length_c   1.000
_cell.angle_alpha   90.00
_cell.angle_beta   90.00
_cell.angle_gamma   90.00
#
_symmetry.space_group_name_H-M   'P 1'
#
loop_
_entity.id
_entity.type
_entity.pdbx_description
1 polymer ?
#
loop_
_entity_poly.entity_id
_entity_poly.type
_entity_poly.pdbx_seq_one_letter_code
_entity_poly.pdbx_strand_id
1 'polypeptide(L)'
;MTKKRFTVITARTLTQGQAMHVGKESKEYVDEISTARMNLKDFEELELCDGDRIRLATEHGSTVLKCAKGDVPQGMVFIAY
;
A
#
# COMPACT_ATOMS: atom_id res chain seq x y z
N MET A 1 13.50 14.73 2.23
CA MET A 1 12.31 13.88 1.97
C MET A 1 12.26 13.59 0.48
N THR A 2 12.53 12.35 0.08
CA THR A 2 12.53 11.93 -1.32
C THR A 2 11.08 11.81 -1.80
N LYS A 3 10.74 12.51 -2.89
CA LYS A 3 9.40 12.49 -3.49
C LYS A 3 9.50 11.92 -4.89
N LYS A 4 8.75 10.85 -5.17
CA LYS A 4 8.68 10.20 -6.48
C LYS A 4 7.22 10.08 -6.91
N ARG A 5 6.95 10.18 -8.22
CA ARG A 5 5.60 10.00 -8.76
C ARG A 5 5.35 8.52 -9.06
N PHE A 6 4.14 8.08 -8.73
CA PHE A 6 3.67 6.72 -8.93
C PHE A 6 2.28 6.74 -9.55
N THR A 7 1.95 5.67 -10.27
CA THR A 7 0.57 5.34 -10.61
C THR A 7 -0.03 4.55 -9.44
N VAL A 8 -1.10 5.06 -8.85
CA VAL A 8 -1.81 4.36 -7.77
C VAL A 8 -2.93 3.52 -8.37
N ILE A 9 -2.97 2.24 -8.03
CA ILE A 9 -4.05 1.33 -8.41
C ILE A 9 -4.70 0.75 -7.16
N THR A 10 -6.01 0.63 -7.19
CA THR A 10 -6.80 0.01 -6.12
C THR A 10 -7.58 -1.16 -6.68
N ALA A 11 -7.52 -2.32 -6.03
CA ALA A 11 -8.34 -3.48 -6.39
C ALA A 11 -8.70 -4.30 -5.14
N ARG A 12 -9.56 -5.29 -5.33
CA ARG A 12 -9.85 -6.29 -4.29
C ARG A 12 -8.77 -7.36 -4.27
N THR A 13 -8.49 -7.87 -3.08
CA THR A 13 -7.68 -9.07 -2.88
C THR A 13 -8.53 -10.15 -2.22
N LEU A 14 -8.16 -11.42 -2.40
CA LEU A 14 -8.82 -12.52 -1.67
C LEU A 14 -8.65 -12.34 -0.16
N THR A 15 -7.48 -11.88 0.29
CA THR A 15 -7.18 -11.59 1.70
C THR A 15 -8.11 -10.50 2.27
N GLN A 16 -8.30 -9.41 1.52
CA GLN A 16 -9.24 -8.35 1.90
C GLN A 16 -10.66 -8.91 2.02
N GLY A 17 -11.10 -9.69 1.03
CA GLY A 17 -12.43 -10.28 1.01
C GLY A 17 -12.67 -11.24 2.17
N GLN A 18 -11.68 -12.07 2.52
CA GLN A 18 -11.76 -12.97 3.67
C GLN A 18 -11.79 -12.19 4.99
N ALA A 19 -10.92 -11.19 5.15
CA ALA A 19 -10.86 -10.37 6.35
C ALA A 19 -12.15 -9.56 6.58
N MET A 20 -12.83 -9.13 5.52
CA MET A 20 -14.16 -8.50 5.62
C MET A 20 -15.18 -9.38 6.35
N HIS A 21 -15.11 -10.71 6.22
CA HIS A 21 -16.04 -11.62 6.89
C HIS A 21 -15.75 -11.76 8.39
N VAL A 22 -14.49 -11.55 8.79
CA VAL A 22 -14.11 -11.44 10.21
C VAL A 22 -14.67 -10.13 10.78
N GLY A 23 -14.59 -9.05 10.00
CA GLY A 23 -15.20 -7.76 10.29
C GLY A 23 -14.31 -6.61 9.85
N LYS A 24 -14.90 -5.44 9.56
CA LYS A 24 -14.13 -4.27 9.08
C LYS A 24 -13.26 -3.61 10.16
N GLU A 25 -13.57 -3.85 11.43
CA GLU A 25 -12.75 -3.41 12.56
C GLU A 25 -11.66 -4.44 12.91
N SER A 26 -11.64 -5.60 12.24
CA SER A 26 -10.63 -6.62 12.47
C SER A 26 -9.24 -6.12 12.10
N LYS A 27 -8.24 -6.58 12.84
CA LYS A 27 -6.85 -6.23 12.57
C LYS A 27 -6.45 -6.64 11.16
N GLU A 28 -6.91 -7.81 10.72
CA GLU A 28 -6.63 -8.39 9.41
C GLU A 28 -7.16 -7.50 8.28
N TYR A 29 -8.40 -6.99 8.42
CA TYR A 29 -8.97 -6.11 7.41
C TYR A 29 -8.25 -4.77 7.39
N VAL A 30 -8.06 -4.16 8.56
CA VAL A 30 -7.38 -2.86 8.69
C VAL A 30 -5.95 -2.93 8.17
N ASP A 31 -5.17 -3.95 8.53
CA ASP A 31 -3.80 -4.12 8.06
C ASP A 31 -3.76 -4.31 6.53
N GLU A 32 -4.69 -5.06 5.94
CA GLU A 32 -4.76 -5.29 4.49
C GLU A 32 -5.08 -4.00 3.69
N ILE A 33 -6.09 -3.23 4.13
CA ILE A 33 -6.49 -1.99 3.42
C ILE A 33 -5.59 -0.78 3.72
N SER A 34 -4.76 -0.86 4.77
CA SER A 34 -3.80 0.19 5.15
C SER A 34 -2.36 -0.08 4.69
N THR A 35 -2.17 -1.05 3.81
CA THR A 35 -0.87 -1.44 3.26
C THR A 35 -0.73 -1.07 1.78
N ALA A 36 0.29 -0.29 1.47
CA ALA A 36 0.73 0.04 0.12
C ALA A 36 1.76 -0.99 -0.37
N ARG A 37 1.38 -1.78 -1.38
CA ARG A 37 2.26 -2.76 -2.02
C ARG A 37 3.05 -2.11 -3.15
N MET A 38 4.38 -2.22 -3.11
CA MET A 38 5.28 -1.59 -4.09
C MET A 38 6.33 -2.56 -4.62
N ASN A 39 6.88 -2.24 -5.79
CA ASN A 39 7.94 -3.02 -6.42
C ASN A 39 9.24 -2.97 -5.59
N LEU A 40 10.03 -4.07 -5.63
CA LEU A 40 11.31 -4.16 -4.92
C LEU A 40 12.31 -3.06 -5.31
N LYS A 41 12.40 -2.70 -6.59
CA LYS A 41 13.32 -1.65 -7.06
C LYS A 41 12.91 -0.26 -6.54
N ASP A 42 11.61 0.00 -6.43
CA ASP A 42 11.13 1.25 -5.84
C ASP A 42 11.42 1.31 -4.33
N PHE A 43 11.37 0.17 -3.63
CA PHE A 43 11.82 0.05 -2.24
C PHE A 43 13.30 0.41 -2.10
N GLU A 44 14.15 -0.16 -2.97
CA GLU A 44 15.59 0.10 -2.96
C GLU A 44 15.92 1.56 -3.29
N GLU A 45 15.30 2.13 -4.34
CA GLU A 45 15.52 3.53 -4.73
C GLU A 45 15.04 4.54 -3.70
N LEU A 46 14.03 4.19 -2.89
CA LEU A 46 13.51 5.04 -1.82
C LEU A 46 14.08 4.68 -0.44
N GLU A 47 14.99 3.70 -0.37
CA GLU A 47 15.61 3.20 0.87
C GLU A 47 14.57 2.77 1.93
N LEU A 48 13.47 2.16 1.48
CA LEU A 48 12.37 1.73 2.34
C LEU A 48 12.62 0.34 2.94
N CYS A 49 12.15 0.16 4.17
CA CYS A 49 12.04 -1.12 4.84
C CYS A 49 10.59 -1.60 4.87
N ASP A 50 10.40 -2.92 4.95
CA ASP A 50 9.06 -3.50 5.07
C ASP A 50 8.40 -3.03 6.39
N GLY A 51 7.18 -2.51 6.29
CA GLY A 51 6.46 -1.93 7.43
C GLY A 51 6.72 -0.45 7.70
N ASP A 52 7.61 0.21 6.95
CA ASP A 52 7.79 1.66 7.05
C ASP A 52 6.50 2.42 6.76
N ARG A 53 6.36 3.61 7.36
CA ARG A 53 5.21 4.49 7.12
C ARG A 53 5.54 5.46 5.99
N ILE A 54 4.79 5.36 4.90
CA ILE A 54 4.89 6.27 3.76
C ILE A 54 3.68 7.20 3.71
N ARG A 55 3.90 8.45 3.28
CA ARG A 55 2.81 9.39 3.01
C ARG A 55 2.51 9.39 1.51
N LEU A 56 1.32 8.92 1.15
CA LEU A 56 0.78 9.02 -0.19
C LEU A 56 -0.05 10.30 -0.30
N ALA A 57 0.24 11.12 -1.31
CA ALA A 57 -0.48 12.38 -1.54
C ALA A 57 -0.87 12.51 -3.02
N THR A 58 -2.12 12.90 -3.25
CA THR A 58 -2.70 13.25 -4.55
C THR A 58 -3.21 14.70 -4.49
N GLU A 59 -3.76 15.19 -5.59
CA GLU A 59 -4.46 16.49 -5.60
C GLU A 59 -5.75 16.50 -4.76
N HIS A 60 -6.32 15.32 -4.47
CA HIS A 60 -7.57 15.17 -3.73
C HIS A 60 -7.37 14.95 -2.22
N GLY A 61 -6.14 14.69 -1.76
CA GLY A 61 -5.86 14.46 -0.36
C GLY A 61 -4.57 13.69 -0.11
N SER A 62 -4.38 13.25 1.12
CA SER A 62 -3.23 12.44 1.51
C SER A 62 -3.57 11.48 2.63
N THR A 63 -2.87 10.35 2.68
CA THR A 63 -2.97 9.37 3.76
C THR A 63 -1.58 8.81 4.09
N VAL A 64 -1.45 8.21 5.28
CA VAL A 64 -0.26 7.51 5.73
C VAL A 64 -0.57 6.01 5.75
N LEU A 65 0.25 5.22 5.08
CA LEU A 65 0.09 3.77 4.94
C LEU A 65 1.37 3.07 5.36
N LYS A 66 1.27 1.81 5.76
CA LYS A 66 2.45 0.94 5.84
C LYS A 66 2.86 0.56 4.42
N CYS A 67 4.13 0.50 4.09
CA CYS A 67 4.58 -0.08 2.83
C CYS A 67 4.97 -1.54 3.01
N ALA A 68 4.65 -2.35 2.01
CA ALA A 68 5.13 -3.72 1.91
C ALA A 68 5.61 -4.02 0.48
N LYS A 69 6.56 -4.95 0.35
CA LYS A 69 6.98 -5.44 -0.97
C LYS A 69 5.82 -6.20 -1.63
N GLY A 70 5.64 -6.02 -2.94
CA GLY A 70 4.61 -6.69 -3.72
C GLY A 70 5.05 -6.98 -5.14
N ASP A 71 4.38 -7.96 -5.75
CA ASP A 71 4.54 -8.27 -7.17
C ASP A 71 3.71 -7.30 -8.02
N VAL A 72 4.23 -6.10 -8.18
CA VAL A 72 3.65 -5.02 -8.99
C VAL A 72 4.71 -4.41 -9.88
N PRO A 73 4.35 -3.85 -11.06
CA PRO A 73 5.29 -3.13 -11.91
C PRO A 73 5.99 -1.96 -11.17
N GLN A 74 7.25 -1.68 -11.53
CA GLN A 74 7.96 -0.51 -11.02
C GLN A 74 7.21 0.79 -11.39
N GLY A 75 7.17 1.75 -10.46
CA GLY A 75 6.42 3.00 -10.62
C GLY A 75 4.91 2.86 -10.33
N MET A 76 4.48 1.70 -9.84
CA MET A 76 3.10 1.45 -9.42
C MET A 76 3.01 1.20 -7.89
N VAL A 77 1.94 1.70 -7.28
CA VAL A 77 1.57 1.41 -5.90
C VAL A 77 0.18 0.79 -5.89
N PHE A 78 0.05 -0.38 -5.28
CA PHE A 78 -1.22 -1.10 -5.12
C PHE A 78 -1.75 -0.97 -3.70
N ILE A 79 -3.04 -0.66 -3.54
CA ILE A 79 -3.72 -0.60 -2.24
C ILE A 79 -5.04 -1.38 -2.34
N ALA A 80 -5.29 -2.28 -1.39
CA ALA A 80 -6.56 -2.99 -1.32
C ALA A 80 -7.67 -2.08 -0.79
N TYR A 81 -8.92 -2.29 -1.23
CA TYR A 81 -10.12 -1.61 -0.71
C TYR A 81 -11.17 -2.64 -0.30
#